data_AF-A0A357NCV3-F1
#
_entry.id   AF-A0A357NCV3-F1
#
_cell.length_a   1.000
_cell.length_b   1.000
_cell.length_c   1.000
_cell.angle_alpha   90.00
_cell.angle_beta   90.00
_cell.angle_gamma   90.00
#
_symmetry.space_group_name_H-M   'P 1'
#
loop_
_entity.id
_entity.type
_entity.pdbx_description
1 polymer ?
#
loop_
_entity_poly.entity_id
_entity_poly.type
_entity_poly.pdbx_seq_one_letter_code
_entity_poly.pdbx_strand_id
1 'polypeptide(L)'
;MSDLKKQLYKELEIKNAILVEGINVNPIIFQHLDLGGKYQEQVHVLFEMDHHPHVGIDFPVGFTSPGGLKLPFRWDTRSQYAIHYAEGKYYLTDNGQELFPIEFLTRPRYYDLKTSDGAEMSQVATYNREGTIFVAYSNECSLKEKDLDCLYCNINATKDTYAEKEGIYWKSPGQIGETAAAAYKEGARHITISGGFIPERREVDYYIDVAEAIKERTGLADFNGTGVIGAPLDLDVIDKYKEAGYRTIAMNIEFWDKNIFKAICPGKEAQCGGWDHWVKALAYAV
;
A
#
# COMPACT_ATOMS: atom_id res chain seq x y z
N MET A 1 35.88 0.90 -3.37
CA MET A 1 34.47 0.44 -3.45
C MET A 1 34.27 -0.16 -4.83
N SER A 2 33.65 -1.34 -4.93
CA SER A 2 33.37 -1.99 -6.22
C SER A 2 32.49 -1.10 -7.09
N ASP A 3 32.59 -1.26 -8.40
CA ASP A 3 31.81 -0.51 -9.39
C ASP A 3 30.29 -0.68 -9.15
N LEU A 4 29.87 -1.91 -8.87
CA LEU A 4 28.49 -2.25 -8.49
C LEU A 4 28.01 -1.49 -7.25
N LYS A 5 28.83 -1.35 -6.21
CA LYS A 5 28.43 -0.63 -4.99
C LYS A 5 28.19 0.85 -5.29
N LYS A 6 29.02 1.47 -6.14
CA LYS A 6 28.83 2.87 -6.56
C LYS A 6 27.57 3.04 -7.39
N GLN A 7 27.32 2.12 -8.33
CA GLN A 7 26.09 2.09 -9.13
C GLN A 7 24.85 2.02 -8.23
N LEU A 8 24.79 1.05 -7.32
CA LEU A 8 23.63 0.86 -6.44
C LEU A 8 23.38 2.06 -5.52
N TYR A 9 24.42 2.75 -5.04
CA TYR A 9 24.23 3.99 -4.29
C TYR A 9 23.62 5.11 -5.13
N LYS A 10 24.07 5.26 -6.38
CA LYS A 10 23.50 6.25 -7.30
C LYS A 10 22.04 5.92 -7.63
N GLU A 11 21.71 4.65 -7.86
CA GLU A 11 20.32 4.23 -8.10
C GLU A 11 19.44 4.42 -6.85
N LEU A 12 19.98 4.19 -5.66
CA LEU A 12 19.28 4.45 -4.40
C LEU A 12 19.03 5.95 -4.17
N GLU A 13 20.02 6.80 -4.49
CA GLU A 13 19.87 8.26 -4.45
C GLU A 13 18.73 8.71 -5.38
N ILE A 14 18.72 8.20 -6.62
CA ILE A 14 17.63 8.47 -7.58
C ILE A 14 16.30 7.97 -7.04
N LYS A 15 16.23 6.74 -6.52
CA LYS A 15 15.01 6.18 -5.90
C LYS A 15 14.46 7.08 -4.80
N ASN A 16 15.32 7.58 -3.93
CA ASN A 16 14.91 8.49 -2.86
C ASN A 16 14.43 9.83 -3.40
N ALA A 17 15.06 10.36 -4.44
CA ALA A 17 14.67 11.62 -5.05
C ALA A 17 13.29 11.50 -5.73
N ILE A 18 13.05 10.49 -6.57
CA ILE A 18 11.75 10.32 -7.25
C ILE A 18 10.60 10.04 -6.28
N LEU A 19 10.89 9.47 -5.09
CA LEU A 19 9.89 9.27 -4.04
C LEU A 19 9.36 10.62 -3.54
N VAL A 20 10.19 11.66 -3.52
CA VAL A 20 9.86 12.99 -2.98
C VAL A 20 9.43 13.94 -4.10
N GLU A 21 10.13 13.93 -5.22
CA GLU A 21 9.92 14.88 -6.33
C GLU A 21 8.89 14.37 -7.35
N GLY A 22 8.56 13.08 -7.32
CA GLY A 22 7.72 12.43 -8.33
C GLY A 22 8.44 12.27 -9.67
N ILE A 23 7.67 11.98 -10.71
CA ILE A 23 8.11 11.69 -12.06
C ILE A 23 7.15 12.39 -13.04
N ASN A 24 7.73 13.19 -13.93
CA ASN A 24 7.01 13.85 -15.00
C ASN A 24 6.85 12.90 -16.19
N VAL A 25 5.67 12.89 -16.79
CA VAL A 25 5.38 12.12 -17.99
C VAL A 25 4.23 12.75 -18.75
N ASN A 26 4.27 12.66 -20.08
CA ASN A 26 3.08 12.79 -20.90
C ASN A 26 2.41 11.40 -20.96
N PRO A 27 1.21 11.20 -20.38
CA PRO A 27 0.59 9.88 -20.27
C PRO A 27 0.43 9.13 -21.60
N ILE A 28 0.37 9.86 -22.73
CA ILE A 28 0.25 9.26 -24.06
C ILE A 28 1.36 8.23 -24.36
N ILE A 29 2.53 8.34 -23.73
CA ILE A 29 3.62 7.39 -23.99
C ILE A 29 3.23 5.97 -23.57
N PHE A 30 2.35 5.81 -22.58
CA PHE A 30 1.91 4.50 -22.08
C PHE A 30 0.94 3.79 -23.01
N GLN A 31 0.47 4.41 -24.10
CA GLN A 31 -0.28 3.71 -25.15
C GLN A 31 0.53 2.59 -25.81
N HIS A 32 1.87 2.64 -25.67
CA HIS A 32 2.79 1.61 -26.16
C HIS A 32 3.14 0.56 -25.10
N LEU A 33 2.54 0.66 -23.91
CA LEU A 33 2.69 -0.28 -22.81
C LEU A 33 1.42 -1.12 -22.68
N ASP A 34 1.56 -2.44 -22.59
CA ASP A 34 0.46 -3.34 -22.24
C ASP A 34 0.17 -3.27 -20.73
N LEU A 35 -0.30 -2.09 -20.30
CA LEU A 35 -0.68 -1.78 -18.93
C LEU A 35 -2.03 -2.43 -18.60
N GLY A 36 -2.15 -3.10 -17.45
CA GLY A 36 -3.32 -3.92 -17.13
C GLY A 36 -3.29 -5.32 -17.77
N GLY A 37 -2.45 -5.55 -18.77
CA GLY A 37 -2.15 -6.87 -19.33
C GLY A 37 -0.84 -7.42 -18.75
N LYS A 38 0.26 -7.21 -19.46
CA LYS A 38 1.61 -7.63 -19.03
C LYS A 38 2.15 -6.84 -17.84
N TYR A 39 1.88 -5.54 -17.76
CA TYR A 39 2.48 -4.62 -16.78
C TYR A 39 1.43 -4.14 -15.77
N GLN A 40 1.83 -4.02 -14.51
CA GLN A 40 0.93 -3.68 -13.42
C GLN A 40 0.57 -2.20 -13.42
N GLU A 41 -0.73 -1.96 -13.49
CA GLU A 41 -1.42 -0.72 -13.23
C GLU A 41 -1.41 -0.36 -11.75
N GLN A 42 -1.40 0.94 -11.46
CA GLN A 42 -1.77 1.44 -10.15
C GLN A 42 -3.23 1.07 -9.85
N VAL A 43 -3.51 0.77 -8.58
CA VAL A 43 -4.85 0.54 -8.07
C VAL A 43 -4.97 1.35 -6.79
N HIS A 44 -5.89 2.31 -6.75
CA HIS A 44 -6.10 3.12 -5.55
C HIS A 44 -6.87 2.31 -4.53
N VAL A 45 -6.17 1.90 -3.47
CA VAL A 45 -6.77 1.20 -2.33
C VAL A 45 -6.83 2.13 -1.12
N LEU A 46 -5.71 2.35 -0.44
CA LEU A 46 -5.65 3.13 0.79
C LEU A 46 -5.26 4.58 0.52
N PHE A 47 -4.22 4.80 -0.28
CA PHE A 47 -3.63 6.11 -0.52
C PHE A 47 -3.38 6.35 -2.01
N GLU A 48 -3.65 7.57 -2.45
CA GLU A 48 -3.07 8.16 -3.64
C GLU A 48 -1.63 8.60 -3.32
N MET A 49 -0.67 8.18 -4.14
CA MET A 49 0.74 8.48 -3.96
C MET A 49 1.28 9.46 -5.01
N ASP A 50 0.53 9.71 -6.07
CA ASP A 50 0.81 10.73 -7.06
C ASP A 50 0.52 12.12 -6.47
N HIS A 51 1.28 13.13 -6.92
CA HIS A 51 1.11 14.50 -6.44
C HIS A 51 -0.07 15.22 -7.10
N HIS A 52 -0.67 14.59 -8.11
CA HIS A 52 -1.80 15.11 -8.85
C HIS A 52 -2.87 14.03 -9.05
N PRO A 53 -4.15 14.34 -8.78
CA PRO A 53 -5.25 13.47 -9.17
C PRO A 53 -5.28 13.23 -10.68
N HIS A 54 -5.61 12.01 -11.08
CA HIS A 54 -5.52 11.57 -12.49
C HIS A 54 -6.64 10.58 -12.85
N VAL A 55 -7.85 10.82 -12.35
CA VAL A 55 -9.06 10.00 -12.55
C VAL A 55 -9.26 9.62 -14.03
N GLY A 56 -8.99 8.37 -14.39
CA GLY A 56 -9.15 7.85 -15.76
C GLY A 56 -7.93 7.78 -16.63
N ILE A 57 -6.77 8.03 -16.05
CA ILE A 57 -5.50 7.77 -16.68
C ILE A 57 -4.89 6.64 -15.89
N ASP A 58 -4.57 5.53 -16.56
CA ASP A 58 -3.89 4.42 -15.90
C ASP A 58 -2.38 4.67 -15.94
N PHE A 59 -1.72 4.50 -14.79
CA PHE A 59 -0.27 4.59 -14.66
C PHE A 59 0.35 3.27 -14.23
N PRO A 60 1.61 2.99 -14.61
CA PRO A 60 2.34 1.85 -14.07
C PRO A 60 2.61 2.05 -12.58
N VAL A 61 2.61 0.97 -11.80
CA VAL A 61 2.93 1.05 -10.36
C VAL A 61 4.40 1.39 -10.08
N GLY A 62 5.28 1.15 -11.05
CA GLY A 62 6.71 1.39 -10.93
C GLY A 62 7.55 0.62 -11.95
N PHE A 63 8.86 0.66 -11.77
CA PHE A 63 9.83 0.06 -12.68
C PHE A 63 11.11 -0.36 -11.94
N THR A 64 12.01 -1.04 -12.63
CA THR A 64 13.28 -1.54 -12.10
C THR A 64 14.45 -0.80 -12.74
N SER A 65 15.46 -0.43 -11.94
CA SER A 65 16.74 0.10 -12.41
C SER A 65 17.66 -1.02 -12.95
N PRO A 66 18.73 -0.70 -13.68
CA PRO A 66 19.69 -1.70 -14.17
C PRO A 66 20.33 -2.55 -13.08
N GLY A 67 20.56 -1.99 -11.89
CA GLY A 67 21.07 -2.70 -10.71
C GLY A 67 20.02 -3.54 -9.98
N GLY A 68 18.76 -3.51 -10.42
CA GLY A 68 17.67 -4.33 -9.86
C GLY A 68 16.89 -3.68 -8.72
N LEU A 69 17.10 -2.39 -8.43
CA LEU A 69 16.27 -1.68 -7.46
C LEU A 69 14.89 -1.42 -8.07
N LYS A 70 13.84 -1.61 -7.27
CA LYS A 70 12.47 -1.25 -7.65
C LYS A 70 12.18 0.18 -7.24
N LEU A 71 11.69 0.96 -8.19
CA LEU A 71 11.38 2.38 -8.09
C LEU A 71 9.86 2.53 -8.26
N PRO A 72 9.15 3.12 -7.29
CA PRO A 72 7.73 3.39 -7.46
C PRO A 72 7.55 4.53 -8.47
N PHE A 73 6.46 4.47 -9.22
CA PHE A 73 6.03 5.60 -10.02
C PHE A 73 5.13 6.49 -9.17
N ARG A 74 5.43 7.80 -9.17
CA ARG A 74 4.62 8.85 -8.53
C ARG A 74 4.51 10.01 -9.50
N TRP A 75 3.33 10.30 -10.02
CA TRP A 75 3.20 11.34 -11.04
C TRP A 75 3.32 12.75 -10.45
N ASP A 76 4.23 13.56 -11.00
CA ASP A 76 4.30 15.01 -10.78
C ASP A 76 4.79 15.71 -12.05
N THR A 77 3.95 16.60 -12.59
CA THR A 77 4.25 17.32 -13.84
C THR A 77 5.39 18.34 -13.73
N ARG A 78 5.83 18.64 -12.50
CA ARG A 78 6.91 19.59 -12.18
C ARG A 78 8.22 18.88 -11.85
N SER A 79 8.23 17.55 -11.77
CA SER A 79 9.44 16.81 -11.47
C SER A 79 10.51 17.01 -12.55
N GLN A 80 11.76 17.14 -12.12
CA GLN A 80 12.92 17.10 -13.00
C GLN A 80 13.19 15.69 -13.55
N TYR A 81 12.70 14.66 -12.85
CA TYR A 81 12.78 13.29 -13.30
C TYR A 81 11.64 13.01 -14.25
N ALA A 82 11.94 12.47 -15.43
CA ALA A 82 10.92 12.20 -16.44
C ALA A 82 11.11 10.83 -17.08
N ILE A 83 10.00 10.19 -17.45
CA ILE A 83 10.02 9.00 -18.30
C ILE A 83 9.82 9.42 -19.75
N HIS A 84 10.77 9.05 -20.60
CA HIS A 84 10.71 9.26 -22.04
C HIS A 84 10.57 7.93 -22.77
N TYR A 85 9.80 7.93 -23.86
CA TYR A 85 9.69 6.81 -24.79
C TYR A 85 10.37 7.15 -26.11
N ALA A 86 11.36 6.36 -26.50
CA ALA A 86 12.09 6.52 -27.75
C ALA A 86 12.52 5.15 -28.29
N GLU A 87 12.40 4.94 -29.60
CA GLU A 87 12.85 3.72 -30.29
C GLU A 87 12.34 2.41 -29.66
N GLY A 88 11.09 2.41 -29.18
CA GLY A 88 10.48 1.22 -28.58
C GLY A 88 10.86 0.96 -27.12
N LYS A 89 11.60 1.87 -26.48
CA LYS A 89 12.09 1.71 -25.10
C LYS A 89 11.74 2.91 -24.24
N TYR A 90 11.68 2.67 -22.93
CA TYR A 90 11.45 3.70 -21.93
C TYR A 90 12.73 3.98 -21.15
N TYR A 91 12.95 5.25 -20.84
CA TYR A 91 14.13 5.72 -20.13
C TYR A 91 13.74 6.68 -19.03
N LEU A 92 14.40 6.57 -17.88
CA LEU A 92 14.37 7.60 -16.86
C LEU A 92 15.41 8.67 -17.22
N THR A 93 15.01 9.93 -17.11
CA THR A 93 15.86 11.10 -17.34
C THR A 93 15.88 12.00 -16.12
N ASP A 94 16.91 12.82 -16.01
CA ASP A 94 17.04 13.93 -15.06
C ASP A 94 17.34 15.20 -15.85
N ASN A 95 16.44 16.17 -15.84
CA ASN A 95 16.57 17.41 -16.63
C ASN A 95 16.84 17.15 -18.12
N GLY A 96 16.21 16.10 -18.67
CA GLY A 96 16.37 15.67 -20.07
C GLY A 96 17.64 14.86 -20.36
N GLN A 97 18.54 14.70 -19.39
CA GLN A 97 19.68 13.79 -19.53
C GLN A 97 19.25 12.36 -19.19
N GLU A 98 19.52 11.40 -20.08
CA GLU A 98 19.26 9.99 -19.82
C GLU A 98 20.06 9.49 -18.62
N LEU A 99 19.36 8.85 -17.67
CA LEU A 99 19.96 8.13 -16.55
C LEU A 99 20.14 6.65 -16.90
N PHE A 100 19.04 5.98 -17.27
CA PHE A 100 19.04 4.55 -17.64
C PHE A 100 17.71 4.12 -18.29
N PRO A 101 17.73 3.03 -19.08
CA PRO A 101 16.49 2.36 -19.51
C PRO A 101 15.75 1.75 -18.32
N ILE A 102 14.42 1.75 -18.38
CA ILE A 102 13.56 1.19 -17.33
C ILE A 102 12.79 -0.03 -17.82
N GLU A 103 12.56 -0.96 -16.90
CA GLU A 103 11.65 -2.08 -17.09
C GLU A 103 10.49 -1.96 -16.10
N PHE A 104 9.28 -1.77 -16.62
CA PHE A 104 8.08 -1.69 -15.78
C PHE A 104 7.80 -3.00 -15.05
N LEU A 105 7.23 -2.87 -13.86
CA LEU A 105 6.84 -4.02 -13.05
C LEU A 105 5.74 -4.80 -13.79
N THR A 106 5.92 -6.11 -13.89
CA THR A 106 4.95 -7.03 -14.52
C THR A 106 3.60 -6.99 -13.79
N ARG A 107 2.56 -7.68 -14.24
CA ARG A 107 1.25 -7.81 -13.55
C ARG A 107 1.11 -9.21 -12.92
N PRO A 108 0.52 -9.37 -11.71
CA PRO A 108 0.34 -10.70 -11.15
C PRO A 108 -0.92 -11.32 -11.77
N ARG A 109 -0.94 -12.64 -12.01
CA ARG A 109 -2.05 -13.23 -12.76
C ARG A 109 -3.34 -13.25 -11.96
N TYR A 110 -3.26 -13.24 -10.63
CA TYR A 110 -4.46 -13.19 -9.79
C TYR A 110 -5.27 -11.92 -9.99
N TYR A 111 -4.69 -10.85 -10.57
CA TYR A 111 -5.44 -9.65 -10.92
C TYR A 111 -6.46 -9.86 -12.05
N ASP A 112 -6.34 -10.94 -12.84
CA ASP A 112 -7.34 -11.34 -13.85
C ASP A 112 -8.48 -12.18 -13.27
N LEU A 113 -8.40 -12.51 -11.98
CA LEU A 113 -9.36 -13.38 -11.32
C LEU A 113 -10.40 -12.58 -10.55
N LYS A 114 -11.55 -13.23 -10.36
CA LYS A 114 -12.64 -12.75 -9.51
C LYS A 114 -12.82 -13.69 -8.33
N THR A 115 -13.22 -13.12 -7.20
CA THR A 115 -13.74 -13.88 -6.06
C THR A 115 -15.09 -14.52 -6.41
N SER A 116 -15.54 -15.46 -5.58
CA SER A 116 -16.80 -16.18 -5.78
C SER A 116 -18.05 -15.29 -5.80
N ASP A 117 -17.99 -14.12 -5.17
CA ASP A 117 -19.05 -13.09 -5.19
C ASP A 117 -18.86 -12.04 -6.31
N GLY A 118 -17.85 -12.21 -7.16
CA GLY A 118 -17.65 -11.42 -8.37
C GLY A 118 -16.76 -10.18 -8.21
N ALA A 119 -16.14 -9.96 -7.06
CA ALA A 119 -15.17 -8.88 -6.89
C ALA A 119 -13.86 -9.15 -7.65
N GLU A 120 -13.34 -8.12 -8.33
CA GLU A 120 -12.03 -8.17 -8.97
C GLU A 120 -10.94 -8.31 -7.90
N MET A 121 -10.11 -9.35 -7.97
CA MET A 121 -9.09 -9.59 -6.96
C MET A 121 -8.01 -8.49 -6.92
N SER A 122 -7.76 -7.81 -8.04
CA SER A 122 -6.89 -6.62 -8.11
C SER A 122 -7.35 -5.48 -7.21
N GLN A 123 -8.67 -5.38 -7.00
CA GLN A 123 -9.31 -4.39 -6.13
C GLN A 123 -9.42 -4.86 -4.67
N VAL A 124 -9.04 -6.09 -4.36
CA VAL A 124 -9.06 -6.65 -2.99
C VAL A 124 -7.68 -6.60 -2.36
N ALA A 125 -6.65 -7.04 -3.08
CA ALA A 125 -5.28 -7.03 -2.58
C ALA A 125 -4.32 -6.55 -3.66
N THR A 126 -3.45 -5.60 -3.31
CA THR A 126 -2.42 -5.09 -4.21
C THR A 126 -1.11 -5.84 -4.02
N TYR A 127 -0.32 -6.04 -5.08
CA TYR A 127 0.97 -6.74 -4.99
C TYR A 127 2.15 -5.76 -5.04
N ASN A 128 3.07 -5.85 -4.06
CA ASN A 128 4.22 -4.95 -3.98
C ASN A 128 5.47 -5.45 -4.72
N ARG A 129 5.36 -6.56 -5.49
CA ARG A 129 6.46 -7.20 -6.24
C ARG A 129 7.58 -7.79 -5.39
N GLU A 130 7.53 -7.69 -4.07
CA GLU A 130 8.52 -8.25 -3.14
C GLU A 130 7.97 -9.46 -2.39
N GLY A 131 6.96 -10.13 -2.98
CA GLY A 131 6.31 -11.29 -2.38
C GLY A 131 5.27 -10.92 -1.32
N THR A 132 4.82 -9.66 -1.24
CA THR A 132 3.80 -9.23 -0.29
C THR A 132 2.57 -8.70 -1.01
N ILE A 133 1.40 -9.07 -0.49
CA ILE A 133 0.14 -8.42 -0.84
C ILE A 133 -0.33 -7.48 0.28
N PHE A 134 -0.96 -6.38 -0.11
CA PHE A 134 -1.50 -5.36 0.79
C PHE A 134 -3.00 -5.21 0.57
N VAL A 135 -3.76 -5.36 1.64
CA VAL A 135 -5.22 -5.22 1.66
C VAL A 135 -5.56 -3.95 2.41
N ALA A 136 -6.25 -3.03 1.72
CA ALA A 136 -7.00 -1.96 2.36
C ALA A 136 -8.45 -2.43 2.51
N TYR A 137 -8.85 -2.89 3.70
CA TYR A 137 -10.18 -3.47 3.88
C TYR A 137 -11.29 -2.43 3.77
N SER A 138 -11.00 -1.17 4.08
CA SER A 138 -11.94 -0.05 4.02
C SER A 138 -11.20 1.28 4.10
N ASN A 139 -11.81 2.34 3.55
CA ASN A 139 -11.40 3.73 3.75
C ASN A 139 -12.25 4.45 4.83
N GLU A 140 -13.16 3.74 5.50
CA GLU A 140 -13.98 4.27 6.60
C GLU A 140 -13.10 4.70 7.79
N CYS A 141 -13.23 5.95 8.23
CA CYS A 141 -12.45 6.49 9.34
C CYS A 141 -13.35 7.23 10.33
N SER A 142 -13.63 6.61 11.47
CA SER A 142 -14.44 7.15 12.57
C SER A 142 -13.83 8.42 13.21
N LEU A 143 -12.52 8.64 13.05
CA LEU A 143 -11.86 9.88 13.48
C LEU A 143 -12.23 11.05 12.56
N LYS A 144 -12.40 10.78 11.25
CA LYS A 144 -12.79 11.82 10.28
C LYS A 144 -14.20 12.34 10.55
N GLU A 145 -15.12 11.44 10.90
CA GLU A 145 -16.52 11.79 11.24
C GLU A 145 -16.64 12.76 12.43
N LYS A 146 -15.55 12.91 13.19
CA LYS A 146 -15.47 13.77 14.37
C LYS A 146 -14.52 14.97 14.17
N ASP A 147 -14.08 15.22 12.94
CA ASP A 147 -13.07 16.24 12.60
C ASP A 147 -11.74 16.08 13.38
N LEU A 148 -11.37 14.82 13.62
CA LEU A 148 -10.15 14.42 14.35
C LEU A 148 -9.23 13.55 13.48
N ASP A 149 -9.33 13.69 12.16
CA ASP A 149 -8.44 13.01 11.22
C ASP A 149 -6.98 13.41 11.42
N CYS A 150 -6.08 12.48 11.08
CA CYS A 150 -4.65 12.78 11.07
C CYS A 150 -4.35 13.74 9.91
N LEU A 151 -3.67 14.86 10.20
CA LEU A 151 -3.53 15.97 9.23
C LEU A 151 -2.64 15.64 8.02
N TYR A 152 -1.94 14.51 8.04
CA TYR A 152 -1.14 14.01 6.91
C TYR A 152 -1.89 12.98 6.05
N CYS A 153 -2.99 12.42 6.55
CA CYS A 153 -3.60 11.23 5.97
C CYS A 153 -4.53 11.60 4.80
N ASN A 154 -4.27 11.05 3.61
CA ASN A 154 -5.08 11.29 2.42
C ASN A 154 -6.07 10.15 2.09
N ILE A 155 -6.32 9.21 3.03
CA ILE A 155 -7.24 8.08 2.81
C ILE A 155 -8.64 8.52 2.37
N ASN A 156 -9.16 9.59 2.97
CA ASN A 156 -10.47 10.14 2.66
C ASN A 156 -10.44 10.86 1.30
N ALA A 157 -9.42 11.69 1.05
CA ALA A 157 -9.26 12.37 -0.24
C ALA A 157 -9.12 11.37 -1.40
N THR A 158 -8.40 10.26 -1.18
CA THR A 158 -8.27 9.16 -2.14
C THR A 158 -9.64 8.54 -2.42
N LYS A 159 -10.39 8.19 -1.37
CA LYS A 159 -11.76 7.66 -1.51
C LYS A 159 -12.67 8.64 -2.26
N ASP A 160 -12.70 9.91 -1.86
CA ASP A 160 -13.57 10.93 -2.46
C ASP A 160 -13.27 11.14 -3.95
N THR A 161 -12.02 10.98 -4.35
CA THR A 161 -11.56 11.18 -5.73
C THR A 161 -11.79 9.95 -6.62
N TYR A 162 -11.52 8.74 -6.10
CA TYR A 162 -11.39 7.53 -6.91
C TYR A 162 -12.46 6.47 -6.67
N ALA A 163 -13.23 6.53 -5.57
CA ALA A 163 -14.10 5.43 -5.17
C ALA A 163 -15.15 5.04 -6.22
N GLU A 164 -15.79 6.03 -6.87
CA GLU A 164 -16.80 5.77 -7.90
C GLU A 164 -16.20 5.09 -9.13
N LYS A 165 -14.99 5.51 -9.53
CA LYS A 165 -14.35 5.06 -10.76
C LYS A 165 -13.64 3.71 -10.62
N GLU A 166 -12.95 3.52 -9.50
CA GLU A 166 -12.12 2.34 -9.26
C GLU A 166 -12.80 1.30 -8.36
N GLY A 167 -13.96 1.63 -7.79
CA GLY A 167 -14.67 0.71 -6.91
C GLY A 167 -13.92 0.52 -5.59
N ILE A 168 -13.63 1.62 -4.90
CA ILE A 168 -13.10 1.56 -3.53
C ILE A 168 -14.27 1.27 -2.58
N TYR A 169 -14.29 0.08 -1.98
CA TYR A 169 -15.39 -0.41 -1.15
C TYR A 169 -14.88 -1.27 0.01
N TRP A 170 -15.78 -1.62 0.94
CA TRP A 170 -15.48 -2.48 2.08
C TRP A 170 -15.27 -3.95 1.65
N LYS A 171 -14.08 -4.50 1.87
CA LYS A 171 -13.74 -5.87 1.47
C LYS A 171 -14.28 -6.87 2.49
N SER A 172 -14.93 -7.93 2.03
CA SER A 172 -15.39 -8.99 2.93
C SER A 172 -14.23 -9.92 3.33
N PRO A 173 -14.27 -10.57 4.51
CA PRO A 173 -13.28 -11.57 4.88
C PRO A 173 -13.12 -12.68 3.83
N GLY A 174 -14.23 -13.12 3.23
CA GLY A 174 -14.22 -14.13 2.16
C GLY A 174 -13.47 -13.68 0.91
N GLN A 175 -13.68 -12.44 0.46
CA GLN A 175 -12.95 -11.86 -0.67
C GLN A 175 -11.44 -11.84 -0.40
N ILE A 176 -11.04 -11.42 0.81
CA ILE A 176 -9.64 -11.37 1.22
C ILE A 176 -9.03 -12.77 1.26
N GLY A 177 -9.72 -13.75 1.85
CA GLY A 177 -9.26 -15.13 1.92
C GLY A 177 -9.05 -15.75 0.53
N GLU A 178 -9.99 -15.56 -0.38
CA GLU A 178 -9.88 -16.06 -1.76
C GLU A 178 -8.73 -15.41 -2.52
N THR A 179 -8.59 -14.08 -2.39
CA THR A 179 -7.53 -13.32 -3.05
C THR A 179 -6.16 -13.70 -2.50
N ALA A 180 -6.03 -13.84 -1.18
CA ALA A 180 -4.80 -14.30 -0.54
C ALA A 180 -4.40 -15.70 -1.03
N ALA A 181 -5.36 -16.63 -1.11
CA ALA A 181 -5.10 -17.98 -1.63
C ALA A 181 -4.66 -17.97 -3.10
N ALA A 182 -5.24 -17.12 -3.94
CA ALA A 182 -4.80 -16.96 -5.32
C ALA A 182 -3.39 -16.37 -5.42
N ALA A 183 -3.11 -15.28 -4.69
CA ALA A 183 -1.79 -14.66 -4.66
C ALA A 183 -0.69 -15.58 -4.11
N TYR A 184 -1.00 -16.39 -3.10
CA TYR A 184 -0.04 -17.33 -2.50
C TYR A 184 0.32 -18.48 -3.45
N LYS A 185 -0.63 -18.94 -4.28
CA LYS A 185 -0.34 -19.89 -5.38
C LYS A 185 0.62 -19.31 -6.42
N GLU A 186 0.70 -17.99 -6.52
CA GLU A 186 1.64 -17.27 -7.41
C GLU A 186 2.95 -16.87 -6.73
N GLY A 187 3.15 -17.26 -5.47
CA GLY A 187 4.40 -17.08 -4.75
C GLY A 187 4.47 -15.85 -3.86
N ALA A 188 3.38 -15.12 -3.66
CA ALA A 188 3.29 -14.21 -2.52
C ALA A 188 3.39 -15.01 -1.21
N ARG A 189 4.05 -14.43 -0.21
CA ARG A 189 4.44 -15.10 1.04
C ARG A 189 4.01 -14.34 2.28
N HIS A 190 3.51 -13.12 2.13
CA HIS A 190 3.11 -12.26 3.22
C HIS A 190 1.88 -11.46 2.82
N ILE A 191 0.99 -11.23 3.77
CA ILE A 191 -0.16 -10.34 3.63
C ILE A 191 -0.14 -9.29 4.73
N THR A 192 -0.31 -8.04 4.35
CA THR A 192 -0.53 -6.94 5.29
C THR A 192 -1.96 -6.44 5.14
N ILE A 193 -2.65 -6.31 6.28
CA ILE A 193 -4.07 -5.93 6.32
C ILE A 193 -4.18 -4.63 7.10
N SER A 194 -4.71 -3.61 6.45
CA SER A 194 -4.88 -2.27 7.00
C SER A 194 -6.17 -1.64 6.47
N GLY A 195 -6.57 -0.51 7.02
CA GLY A 195 -7.74 0.22 6.59
C GLY A 195 -7.85 1.55 7.33
N GLY A 196 -8.96 2.23 7.12
CA GLY A 196 -9.33 3.38 7.91
C GLY A 196 -9.68 2.98 9.35
N PHE A 197 -9.68 3.99 10.23
CA PHE A 197 -9.79 3.78 11.67
C PHE A 197 -11.25 3.54 12.08
N ILE A 198 -11.64 2.30 12.37
CA ILE A 198 -13.01 1.97 12.82
C ILE A 198 -13.06 1.71 14.34
N PRO A 199 -14.25 1.61 14.98
CA PRO A 199 -14.34 1.30 16.40
C PRO A 199 -13.66 -0.03 16.76
N GLU A 200 -12.83 -0.02 17.82
CA GLU A 200 -11.93 -1.12 18.22
C GLU A 200 -12.59 -2.50 18.19
N ARG A 201 -13.75 -2.67 18.84
CA ARG A 201 -14.45 -3.97 18.88
C ARG A 201 -14.76 -4.50 17.47
N ARG A 202 -15.22 -3.63 16.57
CA ARG A 202 -15.54 -4.01 15.18
C ARG A 202 -14.25 -4.35 14.41
N GLU A 203 -13.15 -3.64 14.69
CA GLU A 203 -11.84 -3.93 14.09
C GLU A 203 -11.33 -5.31 14.52
N VAL A 204 -11.36 -5.61 15.82
CA VAL A 204 -10.91 -6.90 16.33
C VAL A 204 -11.70 -8.06 15.72
N ASP A 205 -13.03 -7.99 15.77
CA ASP A 205 -13.91 -9.03 15.21
C ASP A 205 -13.63 -9.22 13.70
N TYR A 206 -13.49 -8.11 12.95
CA TYR A 206 -13.21 -8.16 11.51
C TYR A 206 -11.87 -8.84 11.20
N TYR A 207 -10.80 -8.49 11.91
CA TYR A 207 -9.48 -9.09 11.66
C TYR A 207 -9.45 -10.58 12.02
N ILE A 208 -10.20 -11.01 13.04
CA ILE A 208 -10.37 -12.43 13.38
C ILE A 208 -11.06 -13.15 12.22
N ASP A 209 -12.18 -12.63 11.73
CA ASP A 209 -12.91 -13.22 10.59
C ASP A 209 -12.01 -13.31 9.34
N VAL A 210 -11.19 -12.29 9.09
CA VAL A 210 -10.22 -12.28 7.98
C VAL A 210 -9.16 -13.35 8.16
N ALA A 211 -8.61 -13.51 9.36
CA ALA A 211 -7.62 -14.55 9.62
C ALA A 211 -8.22 -15.96 9.44
N GLU A 212 -9.45 -16.19 9.91
CA GLU A 212 -10.16 -17.44 9.70
C GLU A 212 -10.40 -17.72 8.21
N ALA A 213 -10.90 -16.74 7.46
CA ALA A 213 -11.13 -16.87 6.03
C ALA A 213 -9.83 -17.14 5.25
N ILE A 214 -8.73 -16.48 5.57
CA ILE A 214 -7.42 -16.76 4.94
C ILE A 214 -6.98 -18.19 5.24
N LYS A 215 -7.04 -18.64 6.50
CA LYS A 215 -6.65 -20.01 6.88
C LYS A 215 -7.51 -21.05 6.18
N GLU A 216 -8.83 -20.84 6.11
CA GLU A 216 -9.76 -21.75 5.41
C GLU A 216 -9.43 -21.84 3.92
N ARG A 217 -9.25 -20.69 3.25
CA ARG A 217 -9.04 -20.64 1.79
C ARG A 217 -7.65 -21.09 1.36
N THR A 218 -6.64 -20.87 2.21
CA THR A 218 -5.25 -21.26 1.93
C THR A 218 -4.93 -22.68 2.42
N GLY A 219 -5.66 -23.18 3.42
CA GLY A 219 -5.33 -24.41 4.15
C GLY A 219 -4.10 -24.28 5.04
N LEU A 220 -3.58 -23.07 5.24
CA LEU A 220 -2.40 -22.82 6.06
C LEU A 220 -2.79 -22.62 7.52
N ALA A 221 -2.00 -23.15 8.44
CA ALA A 221 -2.11 -22.83 9.86
C ALA A 221 -1.49 -21.45 10.18
N ASP A 222 -0.36 -21.13 9.52
CA ASP A 222 0.30 -19.82 9.57
C ASP A 222 0.25 -19.21 8.17
N PHE A 223 -0.47 -18.09 8.04
CA PHE A 223 -0.62 -17.36 6.78
C PHE A 223 0.37 -16.20 6.64
N ASN A 224 1.31 -16.04 7.58
CA ASN A 224 2.32 -14.99 7.64
C ASN A 224 1.71 -13.60 7.43
N GLY A 225 0.73 -13.24 8.27
CA GLY A 225 0.02 -11.96 8.19
C GLY A 225 0.53 -10.89 9.14
N THR A 226 0.51 -9.64 8.68
CA THR A 226 0.62 -8.44 9.52
C THR A 226 -0.74 -7.78 9.67
N GLY A 227 -1.19 -7.58 10.91
CA GLY A 227 -2.30 -6.67 11.20
C GLY A 227 -1.80 -5.26 11.47
N VAL A 228 -2.17 -4.28 10.64
CA VAL A 228 -1.87 -2.86 10.87
C VAL A 228 -3.07 -2.22 11.56
N ILE A 229 -2.94 -1.93 12.85
CA ILE A 229 -4.06 -1.55 13.72
C ILE A 229 -3.78 -0.22 14.43
N GLY A 230 -4.84 0.38 14.98
CA GLY A 230 -4.68 1.40 16.02
C GLY A 230 -4.13 0.81 17.31
N ALA A 231 -3.50 1.63 18.16
CA ALA A 231 -3.15 1.17 19.51
C ALA A 231 -4.45 0.89 20.29
N PRO A 232 -4.74 -0.37 20.67
CA PRO A 232 -5.98 -0.72 21.35
C PRO A 232 -5.92 -0.21 22.79
N LEU A 233 -7.04 0.28 23.33
CA LEU A 233 -7.10 0.77 24.71
C LEU A 233 -6.87 -0.36 25.72
N ASP A 234 -7.43 -1.53 25.42
CA ASP A 234 -7.16 -2.78 26.12
C ASP A 234 -6.02 -3.52 25.42
N LEU A 235 -4.87 -3.70 26.08
CA LEU A 235 -3.69 -4.31 25.45
C LEU A 235 -3.86 -5.81 25.21
N ASP A 236 -4.74 -6.49 25.95
CA ASP A 236 -5.04 -7.92 25.76
C ASP A 236 -5.66 -8.19 24.37
N VAL A 237 -6.16 -7.15 23.70
CA VAL A 237 -6.60 -7.21 22.30
C VAL A 237 -5.46 -7.63 21.37
N ILE A 238 -4.21 -7.26 21.66
CA ILE A 238 -3.03 -7.64 20.85
C ILE A 238 -2.87 -9.17 20.85
N ASP A 239 -3.12 -9.82 21.99
CA ASP A 239 -3.04 -11.28 22.11
C ASP A 239 -4.12 -11.98 21.26
N LYS A 240 -5.31 -11.39 21.13
CA LYS A 240 -6.38 -11.93 20.27
C LYS A 240 -5.96 -11.99 18.80
N TYR A 241 -5.24 -10.99 18.29
CA TYR A 241 -4.72 -11.04 16.92
C TYR A 241 -3.69 -12.16 16.74
N LYS A 242 -2.82 -12.35 17.74
CA LYS A 242 -1.83 -13.43 17.73
C LYS A 242 -2.51 -14.80 17.75
N GLU A 243 -3.52 -14.98 18.60
CA GLU A 243 -4.34 -16.19 18.67
C GLU A 243 -5.10 -16.46 17.36
N ALA A 244 -5.58 -15.42 16.69
CA ALA A 244 -6.21 -15.52 15.38
C ALA A 244 -5.24 -16.00 14.28
N GLY A 245 -3.94 -15.78 14.46
CA GLY A 245 -2.87 -16.26 13.58
C GLY A 245 -2.07 -15.16 12.87
N TYR A 246 -2.24 -13.88 13.25
CA TYR A 246 -1.34 -12.83 12.77
C TYR A 246 0.04 -13.03 13.38
N ARG A 247 1.06 -13.05 12.51
CA ARG A 247 2.45 -13.24 12.91
C ARG A 247 3.06 -11.97 13.48
N THR A 248 2.62 -10.83 12.96
CA THR A 248 3.12 -9.51 13.32
C THR A 248 1.96 -8.53 13.45
N ILE A 249 2.14 -7.55 14.32
CA ILE A 249 1.24 -6.40 14.45
C ILE A 249 2.05 -5.14 14.22
N ALA A 250 1.46 -4.20 13.49
CA ALA A 250 2.02 -2.87 13.26
C ALA A 250 1.08 -1.81 13.83
N MET A 251 1.62 -0.95 14.68
CA MET A 251 0.93 0.24 15.19
C MET A 251 1.77 1.47 14.82
N ASN A 252 1.34 2.21 13.80
CA ASN A 252 2.11 3.34 13.30
C ASN A 252 1.88 4.58 14.18
N ILE A 253 2.84 4.89 15.05
CA ILE A 253 2.81 6.10 15.89
C ILE A 253 3.02 7.38 15.07
N GLU A 254 3.70 7.27 13.93
CA GLU A 254 4.01 8.31 12.94
C GLU A 254 4.96 9.42 13.43
N PHE A 255 4.69 9.98 14.61
CA PHE A 255 5.46 11.07 15.19
C PHE A 255 5.98 10.69 16.57
N TRP A 256 7.30 10.64 16.71
CA TRP A 256 7.95 10.33 17.98
C TRP A 256 7.84 11.48 18.98
N ASP A 257 7.87 12.73 18.53
CA ASP A 257 7.66 13.87 19.43
C ASP A 257 6.20 13.94 19.88
N LYS A 258 5.99 13.95 21.19
CA LYS A 258 4.65 13.95 21.81
C LYS A 258 3.81 15.17 21.45
N ASN A 259 4.42 16.35 21.29
CA ASN A 259 3.69 17.57 20.93
C ASN A 259 3.30 17.55 19.46
N ILE A 260 4.17 17.04 18.58
CA ILE A 260 3.85 16.85 17.16
C ILE A 260 2.74 15.80 17.00
N PHE A 261 2.84 14.66 17.69
CA PHE A 261 1.79 13.63 17.69
C PHE A 261 0.44 14.21 18.09
N LYS A 262 0.38 14.96 19.19
CA LYS A 262 -0.85 15.61 19.65
C LYS A 262 -1.43 16.59 18.63
N ALA A 263 -0.58 17.36 17.97
CA ALA A 263 -1.01 18.37 17.00
C ALA A 263 -1.46 17.75 15.66
N ILE A 264 -0.77 16.72 15.19
CA ILE A 264 -0.96 16.15 13.85
C ILE A 264 -1.90 14.92 13.86
N CYS A 265 -2.00 14.21 14.97
CA CYS A 265 -2.85 13.03 15.16
C CYS A 265 -3.90 13.27 16.26
N PRO A 266 -4.76 14.30 16.15
CA PRO A 266 -5.65 14.72 17.24
C PRO A 266 -6.61 13.61 17.68
N GLY A 267 -7.08 12.77 16.75
CA GLY A 267 -7.91 11.61 17.07
C GLY A 267 -7.18 10.49 17.80
N LYS A 268 -5.94 10.17 17.40
CA LYS A 268 -5.11 9.19 18.13
C LYS A 268 -4.80 9.68 19.55
N GLU A 269 -4.59 10.99 19.72
CA GLU A 269 -4.40 11.60 21.03
C GLU A 269 -5.65 11.54 21.91
N ALA A 270 -6.80 11.95 21.36
CA ALA A 270 -8.02 12.11 22.15
C ALA A 270 -8.80 10.80 22.37
N GLN A 271 -8.71 9.84 21.45
CA GLN A 271 -9.58 8.65 21.43
C GLN A 271 -8.82 7.32 21.49
N CYS A 272 -7.52 7.30 21.22
CA CYS A 272 -6.71 6.08 21.18
C CYS A 272 -5.63 6.06 22.27
N GLY A 273 -5.95 6.63 23.44
CA GLY A 273 -5.11 6.60 24.64
C GLY A 273 -3.93 7.58 24.68
N GLY A 274 -3.65 8.28 23.57
CA GLY A 274 -2.57 9.25 23.51
C GLY A 274 -1.17 8.65 23.36
N TRP A 275 -0.19 9.54 23.14
CA TRP A 275 1.17 9.13 22.80
C TRP A 275 1.78 8.11 23.79
N ASP A 276 1.61 8.33 25.09
CA ASP A 276 2.17 7.43 26.12
C ASP A 276 1.57 6.02 26.02
N HIS A 277 0.28 5.92 25.63
CA HIS A 277 -0.41 4.65 25.44
C HIS A 277 0.06 3.94 24.17
N TRP A 278 0.25 4.66 23.08
CA TRP A 278 0.83 4.11 21.84
C TRP A 278 2.21 3.49 22.08
N VAL A 279 3.06 4.15 22.87
CA VAL A 279 4.38 3.60 23.25
C VAL A 279 4.23 2.33 24.11
N LYS A 280 3.30 2.31 25.05
CA LYS A 280 3.01 1.10 25.85
C LYS A 280 2.52 -0.06 24.99
N ALA A 281 1.60 0.21 24.07
CA ALA A 281 1.07 -0.80 23.15
C ALA A 281 2.18 -1.38 22.26
N LEU A 282 3.04 -0.50 21.69
CA LEU A 282 4.22 -0.93 20.93
C LEU A 282 5.17 -1.80 21.76
N ALA A 283 5.41 -1.45 23.02
CA ALA A 283 6.26 -2.25 23.91
C ALA A 283 5.61 -3.60 24.29
N TYR A 284 4.29 -3.67 24.39
CA TYR A 284 3.54 -4.90 24.66
C TYR A 284 3.57 -5.89 23.48
N ALA A 285 3.60 -5.38 22.25
CA ALA A 285 3.52 -6.18 21.02
C ALA A 285 4.84 -6.87 20.60
N VAL A 286 5.91 -6.74 21.38
CA VAL A 286 7.24 -7.34 21.13
C VAL A 286 7.38 -8.68 21.86
#